data_AF-A0A7K9R7S5-F1
#
_entry.id   AF-A0A7K9R7S5-F1
#
_cell.length_a   1.000
_cell.length_b   1.000
_cell.length_c   1.000
_cell.angle_alpha   90.00
_cell.angle_beta   90.00
_cell.angle_gamma   90.00
#
_symmetry.space_group_name_H-M   'P 1'
#
loop_
_entity.id
_entity.type
_entity.pdbx_description
1 polymer ?
#
loop_
_entity_poly.entity_id
_entity_poly.type
_entity_poly.pdbx_seq_one_letter_code
_entity_poly.pdbx_strand_id
1 'polypeptide(L)' 'MARPLALLLFLLPVLFAGLLWCPGAMASYPPNCAKYGKYMCPRNYQPVCGTDGETYGNECVLCLANR' A
#
# COMPACT_ATOMS: atom_id res chain seq x y z
N MET A 1 -34.32 -18.73 12.46
CA MET A 1 -34.07 -17.27 12.60
C MET A 1 -32.85 -17.08 13.51
N ALA A 2 -31.64 -16.91 12.98
CA ALA A 2 -30.44 -16.43 13.70
C ALA A 2 -29.18 -16.59 12.81
N ARG A 3 -29.12 -15.89 11.68
CA ARG A 3 -27.87 -15.71 10.91
C ARG A 3 -27.56 -14.29 10.41
N PRO A 4 -28.28 -13.20 10.78
CA PRO A 4 -27.90 -11.87 10.30
C PRO A 4 -26.63 -11.35 10.98
N LEU A 5 -26.35 -11.78 12.22
CA LEU A 5 -25.20 -11.31 13.01
C LEU A 5 -23.86 -11.87 12.51
N ALA A 6 -23.83 -13.12 12.02
CA ALA A 6 -22.61 -13.73 11.49
C ALA A 6 -22.18 -13.11 10.16
N LEU A 7 -23.13 -12.77 9.28
CA LEU A 7 -22.86 -12.07 8.01
C LEU A 7 -22.25 -10.68 8.25
N LEU A 8 -22.74 -9.95 9.25
CA LEU A 8 -22.20 -8.63 9.63
C LEU A 8 -20.76 -8.73 10.18
N LEU A 9 -20.44 -9.78 10.95
CA LEU A 9 -19.09 -10.02 11.51
C LEU A 9 -18.05 -10.35 10.44
N PHE A 10 -18.43 -10.93 9.30
CA PHE A 10 -17.51 -11.21 8.18
C PHE A 10 -17.42 -10.05 7.17
N LEU A 11 -18.47 -9.22 7.03
CA LEU A 11 -18.47 -8.09 6.09
C LEU A 11 -17.68 -6.88 6.61
N LEU A 12 -17.70 -6.62 7.92
CA LEU A 12 -16.91 -5.56 8.56
C LEU A 12 -15.39 -5.66 8.30
N PRO A 13 -14.72 -6.82 8.52
CA PRO A 13 -13.29 -6.93 8.27
C PRO A 13 -12.93 -6.88 6.78
N VAL A 14 -13.82 -7.27 5.87
CA VAL A 14 -13.59 -7.18 4.41
C VAL A 14 -13.75 -5.75 3.92
N LEU A 15 -14.71 -5.00 4.48
CA LEU A 15 -14.86 -3.56 4.24
C LEU A 15 -13.67 -2.76 4.82
N PHE A 16 -13.14 -3.16 5.99
CA PHE A 16 -11.95 -2.55 6.57
C PHE A 16 -10.67 -2.93 5.81
N ALA A 17 -10.49 -4.19 5.42
CA ALA A 17 -9.30 -4.65 4.70
C ALA A 17 -9.20 -4.03 3.29
N GLY A 18 -10.32 -3.83 2.59
CA GLY A 18 -10.32 -3.23 1.24
C GLY A 18 -10.15 -1.71 1.21
N LEU A 19 -10.34 -1.02 2.34
CA LEU A 19 -10.24 0.44 2.43
C LEU A 19 -9.00 0.91 3.21
N LEU A 20 -8.40 0.08 4.07
CA LEU A 20 -7.28 0.46 4.93
C LEU A 20 -5.95 -0.27 4.67
N TRP A 21 -5.86 -1.28 3.80
CA TRP A 21 -4.56 -1.82 3.43
C TRP A 21 -4.44 -1.89 1.91
N CYS A 22 -3.49 -1.11 1.38
CA CYS A 22 -3.07 -1.03 -0.02
C CYS A 22 -4.11 -1.50 -1.05
N PRO A 23 -4.92 -0.61 -1.66
CA PRO A 23 -5.73 -0.95 -2.81
C PRO A 23 -4.79 -1.25 -3.99
N GLY A 24 -4.35 -2.50 -4.09
CA GLY A 24 -3.32 -2.90 -5.03
C GLY A 24 -3.33 -4.41 -5.16
N ALA A 25 -4.17 -4.91 -6.06
CA ALA A 25 -4.00 -6.22 -6.61
C ALA A 25 -2.57 -6.33 -7.18
N MET A 26 -1.68 -7.01 -6.45
CA MET A 26 -0.59 -7.90 -6.92
C MET A 26 0.33 -7.48 -8.09
N ALA A 27 0.37 -6.21 -8.51
CA ALA A 27 1.35 -5.73 -9.47
C ALA A 27 2.64 -5.30 -8.74
N SER A 28 3.41 -6.26 -8.23
CA SER A 28 4.75 -6.01 -7.71
C SER A 28 5.74 -5.95 -8.87
N TYR A 29 6.12 -4.76 -9.32
CA TYR A 29 7.33 -4.58 -10.11
C TYR A 29 8.46 -4.10 -9.18
N PRO A 30 9.70 -4.56 -9.38
CA PRO A 30 10.82 -4.06 -8.60
C PRO A 30 11.01 -2.55 -8.87
N PRO A 31 11.11 -1.71 -7.83
CA PRO A 31 11.36 -0.28 -8.02
C PRO A 31 12.78 -0.06 -8.53
N ASN A 32 12.96 0.94 -9.39
CA ASN A 32 14.27 1.34 -9.89
C ASN A 32 14.89 2.40 -8.96
N CYS A 33 15.43 1.95 -7.84
CA CYS A 33 16.08 2.83 -6.86
C CYS A 33 17.39 3.47 -7.36
N ALA A 34 17.92 3.04 -8.51
CA ALA A 34 19.06 3.67 -9.16
C ALA A 34 18.68 4.95 -9.92
N LYS A 35 17.40 5.12 -10.27
CA LYS A 35 16.87 6.34 -10.90
C LYS A 35 16.91 7.55 -9.97
N TYR A 36 16.81 7.32 -8.66
CA TYR A 36 16.66 8.38 -7.67
C TYR A 36 18.01 8.77 -7.04
N GLY A 37 18.32 10.07 -7.08
CA GLY A 37 19.45 10.63 -6.36
C GLY A 37 19.28 10.45 -4.86
N LYS A 38 20.39 10.20 -4.15
CA LYS A 38 20.40 9.82 -2.72
C LYS A 38 19.86 10.90 -1.76
N TYR A 39 19.61 12.12 -2.23
CA TYR A 39 19.39 13.28 -1.34
C TYR A 39 18.08 14.03 -1.58
N MET A 40 17.41 13.83 -2.73
CA MET A 40 16.20 14.58 -3.04
C MET A 40 15.21 13.72 -3.82
N CYS A 41 13.98 13.65 -3.30
CA CYS A 41 12.84 13.08 -3.99
C CYS A 41 11.92 14.19 -4.53
N PRO A 42 11.33 13.99 -5.72
CA PRO A 42 10.25 14.85 -6.18
C PRO A 42 9.07 14.80 -5.20
N ARG A 43 8.32 15.91 -5.10
CA ARG A 43 7.13 16.04 -4.24
C ARG A 43 5.83 15.62 -4.95
N ASN A 44 5.92 14.88 -6.05
CA ASN A 44 4.76 14.32 -6.71
C ASN A 44 4.17 13.18 -5.87
N TYR A 45 2.85 13.15 -5.77
CA TYR A 45 2.14 12.06 -5.11
C TYR A 45 1.78 10.99 -6.15
N GLN A 46 2.50 9.88 -6.11
CA GLN A 46 2.31 8.70 -6.95
C GLN A 46 2.43 7.47 -6.04
N PRO A 47 1.40 7.18 -5.23
CA PRO A 47 1.53 6.26 -4.12
C PRO A 47 1.88 4.85 -4.60
N VAL A 48 2.81 4.20 -3.88
CA VAL A 48 3.22 2.81 -4.11
C VAL A 48 3.12 2.04 -2.81
N CYS A 49 2.71 0.77 -2.89
CA CYS A 49 2.69 -0.12 -1.73
C CYS A 49 4.02 -0.87 -1.66
N GLY A 50 4.70 -0.82 -0.50
CA GLY A 50 5.85 -1.65 -0.24
C GLY A 50 5.47 -3.08 0.15
N THR A 51 6.44 -3.99 0.07
CA THR A 51 6.27 -5.38 0.53
C THR A 51 6.20 -5.49 2.06
N ASP A 52 6.57 -4.41 2.76
CA ASP A 52 6.40 -4.18 4.20
C ASP A 52 4.95 -3.83 4.59
N GLY A 53 4.06 -3.62 3.61
CA GLY A 53 2.68 -3.23 3.84
C GLY A 53 2.50 -1.72 4.06
N GLU A 54 3.55 -0.93 3.95
CA GLU A 54 3.51 0.53 4.08
C GLU A 54 3.22 1.19 2.73
N THR A 55 2.44 2.28 2.74
CA THR A 55 2.19 3.08 1.54
C THR A 55 3.16 4.25 1.49
N TYR A 56 3.96 4.32 0.44
CA TYR A 56 4.92 5.40 0.21
C TYR A 56 4.35 6.42 -0.76
N GLY A 57 4.58 7.71 -0.50
CA GLY A 57 4.04 8.79 -1.33
C GLY A 57 4.53 8.78 -2.79
N ASN A 58 5.70 8.20 -3.04
CA ASN A 58 6.18 7.83 -4.36
C ASN A 58 7.31 6.79 -4.29
N GLU A 59 7.68 6.23 -5.43
CA GLU A 59 8.76 5.24 -5.58
C GLU A 59 10.11 5.74 -5.03
N CYS A 60 10.43 7.03 -5.12
CA CYS A 60 11.66 7.59 -4.55
C CYS A 60 11.67 7.51 -3.03
N VAL A 61 10.56 7.87 -2.39
CA VAL A 61 10.42 7.80 -0.93
C VAL A 61 10.52 6.35 -0.45
N LEU A 62 9.91 5.40 -1.17
CA LEU A 62 10.08 3.97 -0.92
C LEU A 62 11.56 3.57 -0.96
N CYS A 63 12.27 3.93 -2.02
CA CYS A 63 13.69 3.61 -2.20
C CYS A 63 14.61 4.26 -1.16
N LEU A 64 14.22 5.41 -0.59
CA LEU A 64 14.97 6.07 0.46
C LEU A 64 14.72 5.43 1.83
N ALA A 65 13.49 4.96 2.08
CA ALA A 65 13.09 4.36 3.35
C ALA A 65 13.59 2.91 3.51
N ASN A 66 13.60 2.12 2.43
CA ASN A 66 13.95 0.69 2.42
C ASN A 66 15.37 0.40 1.90
N ARG A 67 16.30 1.35 2.05
CA ARG A 67 17.70 1.19 1.66
C ARG A 67 18.57 0.71 2.82
#